data_AF-A0A0G0SA32-F1
#
_entry.id   AF-A0A0G0SA32-F1
#
_cell.length_a   1.000
_cell.length_b   1.000
_cell.length_c   1.000
_cell.angle_alpha   90.00
_cell.angle_beta   90.00
_cell.angle_gamma   90.00
#
_symmetry.space_group_name_H-M   'P 1'
#
loop_
_entity.id
_entity.type
_entity.pdbx_description
1 polymer ?
#
loop_
_entity_poly.entity_id
_entity_poly.type
_entity_poly.pdbx_seq_one_letter_code
_entity_poly.pdbx_strand_id
1 'polypeptide(L)'
;MENKDYKSFLPNIIPVVIVFVLLGGFLAYEFMQISTLTKNVGLLSAELASTTALLSQNTKELSQNITDLRAQTVGLSNTLSSTQQNIDAVKTQVGGVEQTVGSISGTVGTLQKLSQTDPELLKKYSKVYFMNENYTPAHLTQIPTDYLYSTTRPEQFLTEAWPHLKNLFDSAKASGVTLYAKSGYRSFAEQQSLKSMYTVVYGAGTANSFSADQGYSEHQIGTTLDFITSGLGGALNGFENTQAYQWLLGNAYRFGFVLSYPKGNS
;
A
#
# COMPACT_ATOMS: atom_id res chain seq x y z
N MET A 1 104.09 -110.78 -3.25
CA MET A 1 104.03 -109.65 -2.31
C MET A 1 103.20 -108.57 -2.97
N GLU A 2 102.07 -108.09 -2.50
CA GLU A 2 101.28 -108.30 -1.29
C GLU A 2 99.89 -107.77 -1.66
N ASN A 3 98.86 -108.54 -1.35
CA ASN A 3 97.46 -108.23 -1.55
C ASN A 3 97.08 -107.12 -0.55
N LYS A 4 96.69 -105.93 -1.00
CA LYS A 4 96.10 -104.90 -0.14
C LYS A 4 94.74 -104.46 -0.66
N ASP A 5 93.73 -105.09 -0.08
CA ASP A 5 92.52 -104.46 0.44
C ASP A 5 91.81 -103.41 -0.42
N TYR A 6 91.30 -103.83 -1.58
CA TYR A 6 90.20 -103.11 -2.23
C TYR A 6 88.83 -103.38 -1.58
N LYS A 7 88.75 -104.30 -0.60
CA LYS A 7 87.48 -104.71 0.04
C LYS A 7 87.07 -103.88 1.27
N SER A 8 87.90 -102.98 1.79
CA SER A 8 87.57 -102.19 3.00
C SER A 8 87.20 -100.71 2.74
N PHE A 9 87.34 -100.22 1.50
CA PHE A 9 87.14 -98.80 1.19
C PHE A 9 85.74 -98.46 0.67
N LEU A 10 85.08 -99.42 0.00
CA LEU A 10 83.72 -99.28 -0.54
C LEU A 10 82.61 -99.08 0.51
N PRO A 11 82.58 -99.76 1.69
CA PRO A 11 81.47 -99.62 2.64
C PRO A 11 81.41 -98.26 3.35
N ASN A 12 82.52 -97.51 3.41
CA ASN A 12 82.57 -96.18 4.05
C ASN A 12 82.35 -95.00 3.09
N ILE A 13 82.46 -95.21 1.77
CA ILE A 13 82.18 -94.17 0.76
C ILE A 13 80.69 -93.99 0.51
N ILE A 14 79.92 -95.10 0.51
CA ILE A 14 78.49 -95.08 0.22
C ILE A 14 77.70 -94.17 1.19
N PRO A 15 77.92 -94.22 2.53
CA PRO A 15 77.24 -93.32 3.47
C PRO A 15 77.59 -91.84 3.24
N VAL A 16 78.85 -91.54 2.91
CA VAL A 16 79.30 -90.16 2.64
C VAL A 16 78.64 -89.60 1.38
N VAL A 17 78.57 -90.40 0.31
CA VAL A 17 77.88 -90.02 -0.93
C VAL A 17 76.39 -89.79 -0.67
N ILE A 18 75.73 -90.65 0.11
CA ILE A 18 74.32 -90.47 0.49
C ILE A 18 74.11 -89.15 1.25
N VAL A 19 74.98 -88.83 2.22
CA VAL A 19 74.90 -87.56 2.96
C VAL A 19 75.03 -86.37 2.01
N PHE A 20 75.99 -86.37 1.09
CA PHE A 20 76.13 -85.29 0.12
C PHE A 20 74.95 -85.16 -0.84
N VAL A 21 74.35 -86.27 -1.27
CA VAL A 21 73.14 -86.27 -2.11
C VAL A 21 71.94 -85.70 -1.35
N LEU A 22 71.75 -86.09 -0.09
CA LEU A 22 70.69 -85.55 0.77
C LEU A 22 70.90 -84.06 1.04
N LEU A 23 72.14 -83.64 1.30
CA LEU A 23 72.49 -82.23 1.52
C LEU A 23 72.27 -81.40 0.26
N GLY A 24 72.68 -81.91 -0.91
CA GLY A 24 72.45 -81.27 -2.20
C GLY A 24 70.97 -81.17 -2.53
N GLY A 25 70.18 -82.22 -2.28
CA GLY A 25 68.73 -82.21 -2.44
C GLY A 25 68.03 -81.22 -1.50
N PHE A 26 68.46 -81.15 -0.24
CA PHE A 26 67.97 -80.17 0.73
C PHE A 26 68.28 -78.73 0.29
N LEU A 27 69.52 -78.44 -0.10
CA LEU A 27 69.92 -77.12 -0.59
C LEU A 27 69.16 -76.73 -1.88
N ALA A 28 68.93 -77.67 -2.79
CA ALA A 28 68.14 -77.43 -4.00
C ALA A 28 66.67 -77.14 -3.65
N TYR A 29 66.09 -77.86 -2.71
CA TYR A 29 64.73 -77.63 -2.21
C TYR A 29 64.58 -76.24 -1.57
N GLU A 30 65.49 -75.89 -0.65
CA GLU A 30 65.54 -74.56 -0.02
C GLU A 30 65.69 -73.45 -1.07
N PHE A 31 66.57 -73.64 -2.06
CA PHE A 31 66.73 -72.69 -3.17
C PHE A 31 65.46 -72.53 -4.00
N MET A 32 64.76 -73.64 -4.32
CA MET A 32 63.47 -73.59 -5.02
C MET A 32 62.40 -72.88 -4.20
N GLN A 33 62.37 -73.11 -2.88
CA GLN A 33 61.40 -72.48 -1.98
C GLN A 33 61.68 -70.97 -1.83
N ILE A 34 62.94 -70.57 -1.67
CA ILE A 34 63.37 -69.17 -1.66
C ILE A 34 63.04 -68.50 -3.00
N SER A 35 63.35 -69.15 -4.13
CA SER A 35 63.03 -68.61 -5.46
C SER A 35 61.52 -68.41 -5.66
N THR A 36 60.70 -69.35 -5.18
CA THR A 36 59.23 -69.25 -5.24
C THR A 36 58.73 -68.12 -4.34
N LEU A 37 59.26 -68.01 -3.12
CA LEU A 37 58.90 -66.95 -2.19
C LEU A 37 59.29 -65.58 -2.73
N THR A 38 60.47 -65.43 -3.32
CA THR A 38 60.91 -64.18 -3.97
C THR A 38 59.97 -63.78 -5.12
N LYS A 39 59.54 -64.74 -5.96
CA LYS A 39 58.55 -64.47 -7.01
C LYS A 39 57.22 -64.02 -6.43
N ASN A 40 56.72 -64.68 -5.39
CA ASN A 40 55.47 -64.31 -4.74
C ASN A 40 55.54 -62.92 -4.11
N VAL A 41 56.63 -62.59 -3.41
CA VAL A 41 56.85 -61.23 -2.87
C VAL A 41 56.86 -60.18 -3.99
N GLY A 42 57.50 -60.48 -5.12
CA GLY A 42 57.46 -59.62 -6.31
C GLY A 42 56.04 -59.40 -6.84
N LEU A 43 55.25 -60.48 -6.95
CA LEU A 43 53.84 -60.41 -7.39
C LEU A 43 52.98 -59.60 -6.41
N LEU A 44 53.05 -59.90 -5.10
CA LEU A 44 52.32 -59.15 -4.07
C LEU A 44 52.74 -57.66 -4.06
N SER A 45 54.03 -57.36 -4.23
CA SER A 45 54.50 -55.98 -4.31
C SER A 45 53.94 -55.25 -5.53
N ALA A 46 53.84 -55.93 -6.67
CA ALA A 46 53.26 -55.36 -7.89
C ALA A 46 51.74 -55.14 -7.74
N GLU A 47 51.02 -56.11 -7.17
CA GLU A 47 49.58 -56.01 -6.90
C GLU A 47 49.26 -54.91 -5.87
N LEU A 48 50.08 -54.79 -4.82
CA LEU A 48 49.97 -53.71 -3.86
C LEU A 48 50.17 -52.34 -4.53
N ALA A 49 51.21 -52.20 -5.36
CA ALA A 49 51.47 -50.96 -6.09
C ALA A 49 50.30 -50.59 -7.02
N SER A 50 49.74 -51.56 -7.74
CA SER A 50 48.57 -51.37 -8.59
C SER A 50 47.33 -50.95 -7.80
N THR A 51 47.08 -51.60 -6.66
CA THR A 51 45.93 -51.30 -5.79
C THR A 51 46.07 -49.91 -5.17
N THR A 52 47.27 -49.53 -4.71
CA THR A 52 47.55 -48.20 -4.19
C THR A 52 47.36 -47.12 -5.26
N ALA A 53 47.80 -47.38 -6.50
CA ALA A 53 47.58 -46.45 -7.61
C ALA A 53 46.09 -46.26 -7.92
N LEU A 54 45.31 -47.34 -7.98
CA LEU A 54 43.87 -47.28 -8.21
C LEU A 54 43.15 -46.53 -7.07
N LEU A 55 43.52 -46.81 -5.82
CA LEU A 55 42.94 -46.10 -4.67
C LEU A 55 43.25 -44.60 -4.70
N SER A 56 44.48 -44.23 -5.07
CA SER A 56 44.88 -42.83 -5.23
C SER A 56 44.08 -42.14 -6.34
N GLN A 57 43.89 -42.81 -7.48
CA GLN A 57 43.07 -42.30 -8.58
C GLN A 57 41.61 -42.09 -8.14
N ASN A 58 40.99 -43.10 -7.53
CA ASN A 58 39.61 -43.02 -7.06
C ASN A 58 39.44 -41.91 -6.01
N THR A 59 40.43 -41.72 -5.12
CA THR A 59 40.42 -40.64 -4.13
C THR A 59 40.47 -39.27 -4.81
N LYS A 60 41.27 -39.13 -5.87
CA LYS A 60 41.36 -37.89 -6.66
C LYS A 60 40.05 -37.60 -7.39
N GLU A 61 39.46 -38.59 -8.04
CA GLU A 61 38.17 -38.48 -8.74
C GLU A 61 37.05 -38.11 -7.76
N LEU A 62 37.00 -38.75 -6.59
CA LEU A 62 36.01 -38.44 -5.56
C LEU A 62 36.18 -36.99 -5.05
N SER A 63 37.42 -36.55 -4.81
CA SER A 63 37.71 -35.18 -4.41
C SER A 63 37.29 -34.15 -5.47
N GLN A 64 37.47 -34.47 -6.75
CA GLN A 64 37.02 -33.62 -7.85
C GLN A 64 35.50 -33.54 -7.88
N ASN A 65 34.81 -34.69 -7.85
CA ASN A 65 33.35 -34.73 -7.82
C ASN A 65 32.76 -33.95 -6.65
N ILE A 66 33.36 -34.02 -5.46
CA ILE A 66 32.94 -33.23 -4.29
C ILE A 66 33.11 -31.73 -4.55
N THR A 67 34.20 -31.33 -5.22
CA THR A 67 34.45 -29.92 -5.56
C THR A 67 33.43 -29.42 -6.57
N ASP A 68 33.11 -30.22 -7.59
CA ASP A 68 32.14 -29.87 -8.62
C ASP A 68 30.71 -29.80 -8.05
N LEU A 69 30.34 -30.74 -7.19
CA LEU A 69 29.07 -30.72 -6.44
C LEU A 69 28.94 -29.45 -5.57
N ARG A 70 30.02 -29.05 -4.90
CA ARG A 70 30.05 -27.79 -4.13
C ARG A 70 29.87 -26.57 -5.03
N ALA A 71 30.54 -26.53 -6.17
CA ALA A 71 30.40 -25.43 -7.13
C ALA A 71 28.96 -25.33 -7.67
N GLN A 72 28.34 -26.46 -8.02
CA GLN A 72 26.93 -26.52 -8.44
C GLN A 72 25.99 -26.06 -7.32
N THR A 73 26.22 -26.47 -6.07
CA THR A 73 25.42 -26.08 -4.91
C THR A 73 25.47 -24.56 -4.69
N VAL A 74 26.65 -23.96 -4.81
CA VAL A 74 26.83 -22.50 -4.72
C VAL A 74 26.12 -21.80 -5.89
N GLY A 75 26.25 -22.31 -7.11
CA GLY A 75 25.56 -21.77 -8.28
C GLY A 75 24.03 -21.79 -8.15
N LEU A 76 23.48 -22.90 -7.63
CA LEU A 76 22.05 -23.02 -7.35
C LEU A 76 21.60 -22.04 -6.27
N SER A 77 22.37 -21.90 -5.19
CA SER A 77 22.10 -20.94 -4.11
C SER A 77 22.06 -19.50 -4.62
N ASN A 78 23.00 -19.11 -5.47
CA ASN A 78 23.03 -17.78 -6.09
C ASN A 78 21.83 -17.56 -7.01
N THR A 79 21.45 -18.57 -7.79
CA THR A 79 20.28 -18.52 -8.67
C THR A 79 18.99 -18.38 -7.86
N LEU A 80 18.87 -19.12 -6.76
CA LEU A 80 17.72 -19.04 -5.86
C LEU A 80 17.62 -17.65 -5.21
N SER A 81 18.74 -17.11 -4.72
CA SER A 81 18.80 -15.77 -4.13
C SER A 81 18.38 -14.69 -5.15
N SER A 82 18.91 -14.77 -6.37
CA SER A 82 18.57 -13.82 -7.45
C SER A 82 17.09 -13.93 -7.85
N THR A 83 16.56 -15.15 -7.91
CA THR A 83 15.14 -15.39 -8.20
C THR A 83 14.26 -14.82 -7.10
N GLN A 84 14.64 -14.99 -5.84
CA GLN A 84 13.92 -14.42 -4.70
C GLN A 84 13.90 -12.88 -4.75
N GLN A 85 15.04 -12.25 -5.03
CA GLN A 85 15.11 -10.80 -5.20
C GLN A 85 14.21 -10.29 -6.34
N ASN A 86 14.18 -11.02 -7.46
CA ASN A 86 13.30 -10.68 -8.58
C ASN A 86 11.82 -10.82 -8.21
N ILE A 87 11.45 -11.87 -7.48
CA ILE A 87 10.07 -12.05 -6.97
C ILE A 87 9.67 -10.89 -6.06
N ASP A 88 10.55 -10.49 -5.14
CA ASP A 88 10.29 -9.38 -4.22
C ASP A 88 10.15 -8.05 -4.99
N ALA A 89 11.00 -7.80 -5.98
CA ALA A 89 10.91 -6.63 -6.84
C ALA A 89 9.59 -6.59 -7.64
N VAL A 90 9.19 -7.72 -8.24
CA VAL A 90 7.91 -7.83 -8.96
C VAL A 90 6.74 -7.62 -8.01
N LYS A 91 6.78 -8.19 -6.79
CA LYS A 91 5.75 -8.00 -5.78
C LYS A 91 5.59 -6.52 -5.40
N THR A 92 6.69 -5.80 -5.22
CA THR A 92 6.65 -4.35 -4.97
C THR A 92 6.05 -3.58 -6.15
N GLN A 93 6.43 -3.92 -7.39
CA GLN A 93 5.86 -3.29 -8.59
C GLN A 93 4.35 -3.55 -8.71
N VAL A 94 3.90 -4.79 -8.52
CA VAL A 94 2.48 -5.15 -8.56
C VAL A 94 1.68 -4.39 -7.51
N GLY A 95 2.18 -4.28 -6.27
CA GLY A 95 1.53 -3.46 -5.24
C GLY A 95 1.38 -1.98 -5.62
N GLY A 96 2.40 -1.40 -6.28
CA GLY A 96 2.31 -0.03 -6.81
C GLY A 96 1.27 0.13 -7.92
N VAL A 97 1.14 -0.87 -8.79
CA VAL A 97 0.10 -0.92 -9.83
C VAL A 97 -1.29 -1.03 -9.19
N GLU A 98 -1.48 -1.90 -8.21
CA GLU A 98 -2.76 -2.04 -7.48
C GLU A 98 -3.19 -0.72 -6.83
N GLN A 99 -2.26 0.01 -6.20
CA GLN A 99 -2.54 1.32 -5.63
C GLN A 99 -2.96 2.33 -6.72
N THR A 100 -2.24 2.36 -7.83
CA THR A 100 -2.54 3.24 -8.96
C THR A 100 -3.91 2.94 -9.56
N VAL A 101 -4.23 1.66 -9.77
CA VAL A 101 -5.54 1.21 -10.25
C VAL A 101 -6.64 1.58 -9.27
N GLY A 102 -6.42 1.42 -7.96
CA GLY A 102 -7.34 1.84 -6.92
C GLY A 102 -7.63 3.35 -6.97
N SER A 103 -6.59 4.18 -7.10
CA SER A 103 -6.75 5.64 -7.26
C SER A 103 -7.51 6.00 -8.54
N ILE A 104 -7.14 5.40 -9.68
CA ILE A 104 -7.84 5.63 -10.96
C ILE A 104 -9.30 5.21 -10.86
N SER A 105 -9.60 4.04 -10.27
CA SER A 105 -10.97 3.58 -10.08
C SER A 105 -11.78 4.55 -9.22
N GLY A 106 -11.18 5.13 -8.17
CA GLY A 106 -11.81 6.15 -7.34
C GLY A 106 -12.09 7.44 -8.12
N THR A 107 -11.13 7.89 -8.93
CA THR A 107 -11.30 9.06 -9.81
C THR A 107 -12.38 8.81 -10.86
N VAL A 108 -12.37 7.66 -11.53
CA VAL A 108 -13.39 7.27 -12.52
C VAL A 108 -14.77 7.20 -11.86
N GLY A 109 -14.88 6.62 -10.66
CA GLY A 109 -16.14 6.61 -9.90
C GLY A 109 -16.63 8.02 -9.55
N THR A 110 -15.72 8.92 -9.21
CA THR A 110 -16.04 10.34 -8.97
C THR A 110 -16.50 11.02 -10.24
N LEU A 111 -15.76 10.87 -11.35
CA LEU A 111 -16.09 11.43 -12.65
C LEU A 111 -17.43 10.90 -13.18
N GLN A 112 -17.72 9.62 -12.98
CA GLN A 112 -18.99 9.02 -13.36
C GLN A 112 -20.15 9.63 -12.55
N LYS A 113 -19.99 9.77 -11.23
CA LYS A 113 -20.98 10.47 -10.39
C LYS A 113 -21.17 11.90 -10.84
N LEU A 114 -20.08 12.64 -11.08
CA LEU A 114 -20.15 14.02 -11.56
C LEU A 114 -20.83 14.09 -12.94
N SER A 115 -20.48 13.22 -13.89
CA SER A 115 -21.09 13.19 -15.22
C SER A 115 -22.59 12.85 -15.20
N GLN A 116 -23.05 12.09 -14.21
CA GLN A 116 -24.46 11.70 -14.07
C GLN A 116 -25.25 12.64 -13.15
N THR A 117 -24.58 13.53 -12.43
CA THR A 117 -25.23 14.51 -11.55
C THR A 117 -25.73 15.68 -12.40
N ASP A 118 -26.91 16.19 -12.03
CA ASP A 118 -27.50 17.38 -12.65
C ASP A 118 -26.49 18.55 -12.68
N PRO A 119 -26.20 19.13 -13.86
CA PRO A 119 -25.33 20.28 -14.01
C PRO A 119 -25.68 21.46 -13.07
N GLU A 120 -26.96 21.67 -12.76
CA GLU A 120 -27.39 22.74 -11.83
C GLU A 120 -27.04 22.40 -10.37
N LEU A 121 -27.04 21.13 -9.99
CA LEU A 121 -26.59 20.69 -8.66
C LEU A 121 -25.06 20.71 -8.52
N LEU A 122 -24.31 20.43 -9.58
CA LEU A 122 -22.85 20.55 -9.60
C LEU A 122 -22.38 21.99 -9.43
N LYS A 123 -23.09 22.96 -10.02
CA LYS A 123 -22.84 24.40 -9.85
C LYS A 123 -23.03 24.84 -8.40
N LYS A 124 -23.97 24.22 -7.66
CA LYS A 124 -24.28 24.57 -6.26
C LYS A 124 -23.22 24.11 -5.25
N TYR A 125 -22.47 23.03 -5.53
CA TYR A 125 -21.59 22.37 -4.53
C TYR A 125 -20.11 22.24 -4.94
N SER A 126 -19.72 22.73 -6.12
CA SER A 126 -18.32 22.72 -6.57
C SER A 126 -17.47 23.78 -5.86
N LYS A 127 -16.54 23.35 -4.99
CA LYS A 127 -15.47 24.20 -4.41
C LYS A 127 -14.54 24.82 -5.47
N VAL A 128 -14.55 24.31 -6.71
CA VAL A 128 -13.57 24.64 -7.76
C VAL A 128 -14.13 25.67 -8.75
N TYR A 129 -15.45 25.70 -8.96
CA TYR A 129 -16.13 26.80 -9.65
C TYR A 129 -16.41 27.90 -8.62
N PHE A 130 -15.34 28.57 -8.18
CA PHE A 130 -15.46 29.74 -7.32
C PHE A 130 -16.55 30.65 -7.89
N MET A 131 -17.48 31.02 -7.01
CA MET A 131 -18.40 32.11 -7.20
C MET A 131 -17.57 33.39 -7.22
N ASN A 132 -16.84 33.60 -8.31
CA ASN A 132 -15.94 34.73 -8.51
C ASN A 132 -16.77 36.02 -8.56
N GLU A 133 -16.08 37.15 -8.67
CA GLU A 133 -16.70 38.48 -8.74
C GLU A 133 -17.78 38.64 -9.82
N ASN A 134 -17.82 37.76 -10.82
CA ASN A 134 -18.79 37.80 -11.92
C ASN A 134 -19.97 36.84 -11.74
N TYR A 135 -19.98 35.99 -10.72
CA TYR A 135 -21.12 35.09 -10.48
C TYR A 135 -22.31 35.87 -9.93
N THR A 136 -23.46 35.74 -10.62
CA THR A 136 -24.78 36.19 -10.17
C THR A 136 -25.81 35.18 -10.67
N PRO A 137 -26.79 34.75 -9.84
CA PRO A 137 -27.85 33.87 -10.30
C PRO A 137 -28.59 34.45 -11.51
N ALA A 138 -28.88 33.61 -12.50
CA ALA A 138 -29.49 34.06 -13.76
C ALA A 138 -30.83 34.77 -13.54
N HIS A 139 -31.62 34.31 -12.57
CA HIS A 139 -32.93 34.88 -12.26
C HIS A 139 -33.08 35.16 -10.77
N LEU A 140 -33.16 36.44 -10.41
CA LEU A 140 -33.46 36.89 -9.06
C LEU A 140 -34.83 37.58 -9.02
N THR A 141 -35.62 37.23 -8.02
CA THR A 141 -36.92 37.86 -7.74
C THR A 141 -36.82 38.65 -6.44
N GLN A 142 -37.45 39.82 -6.39
CA GLN A 142 -37.56 40.57 -5.15
C GLN A 142 -38.52 39.88 -4.19
N ILE A 143 -38.10 39.73 -2.93
CA ILE A 143 -38.96 39.24 -1.87
C ILE A 143 -39.99 40.35 -1.55
N PRO A 144 -41.30 40.07 -1.62
CA PRO A 144 -42.34 41.04 -1.28
C PRO A 144 -42.17 41.58 0.14
N THR A 145 -42.50 42.88 0.32
CA THR A 145 -42.28 43.61 1.57
C THR A 145 -42.96 42.98 2.78
N ASP A 146 -44.08 42.28 2.59
CA ASP A 146 -44.82 41.59 3.67
C ASP A 146 -44.03 40.46 4.33
N TYR A 147 -42.98 39.96 3.65
CA TYR A 147 -42.09 38.93 4.16
C TYR A 147 -40.73 39.49 4.63
N LEU A 148 -40.52 40.81 4.55
CA LEU A 148 -39.27 41.46 4.97
C LEU A 148 -39.36 42.02 6.38
N TYR A 149 -38.28 41.85 7.14
CA TYR A 149 -38.17 42.47 8.45
C TYR A 149 -37.98 44.00 8.37
N SER A 150 -37.28 44.45 7.33
CA SER A 150 -37.03 45.86 7.04
C SER A 150 -37.23 46.13 5.56
N THR A 151 -37.88 47.24 5.23
CA THR A 151 -38.06 47.72 3.85
C THR A 151 -36.99 48.72 3.42
N THR A 152 -35.96 48.93 4.24
CA THR A 152 -34.88 49.89 3.96
C THR A 152 -34.05 49.52 2.72
N ARG A 153 -33.96 48.22 2.41
CA ARG A 153 -33.34 47.71 1.19
C ARG A 153 -34.21 46.59 0.64
N PRO A 154 -34.38 46.47 -0.69
CA PRO A 154 -34.93 45.26 -1.26
C PRO A 154 -34.02 44.06 -0.96
N GLU A 155 -34.63 42.92 -0.67
CA GLU A 155 -33.95 41.63 -0.64
C GLU A 155 -34.42 40.79 -1.82
N GLN A 156 -33.51 39.99 -2.35
CA GLN A 156 -33.76 39.14 -3.51
C GLN A 156 -33.57 37.67 -3.17
N PHE A 157 -34.18 36.79 -3.94
CA PHE A 157 -34.03 35.36 -3.82
C PHE A 157 -34.03 34.71 -5.21
N LEU A 158 -33.48 33.50 -5.33
CA LEU A 158 -33.50 32.74 -6.57
C LEU A 158 -34.96 32.52 -7.01
N THR A 159 -35.27 32.91 -8.24
CA THR A 159 -36.65 32.93 -8.75
C THR A 159 -37.27 31.53 -8.73
N GLU A 160 -36.50 30.52 -9.09
CA GLU A 160 -36.91 29.11 -9.15
C GLU A 160 -37.22 28.56 -7.76
N ALA A 161 -36.57 29.08 -6.71
CA ALA A 161 -36.79 28.65 -5.33
C ALA A 161 -37.82 29.51 -4.58
N TRP A 162 -38.28 30.63 -5.17
CA TRP A 162 -39.25 31.53 -4.56
C TRP A 162 -40.57 30.84 -4.14
N PRO A 163 -41.21 29.97 -4.95
CA PRO A 163 -42.46 29.31 -4.54
C PRO A 163 -42.30 28.49 -3.25
N HIS A 164 -41.14 27.85 -3.07
CA HIS A 164 -40.82 27.08 -1.87
C HIS A 164 -40.69 27.98 -0.64
N LEU A 165 -39.96 29.09 -0.78
CA LEU A 165 -39.80 30.08 0.28
C LEU A 165 -41.15 30.70 0.70
N LYS A 166 -41.97 31.05 -0.29
CA LYS A 166 -43.31 31.61 -0.04
C LYS A 166 -44.19 30.64 0.74
N ASN A 167 -44.21 29.36 0.33
CA ASN A 167 -44.97 28.33 1.03
C ASN A 167 -44.50 28.13 2.49
N LEU A 168 -43.19 28.27 2.74
CA LEU A 168 -42.63 28.23 4.09
C LEU A 168 -43.18 29.38 4.94
N PHE A 169 -43.12 30.62 4.44
CA PHE A 169 -43.66 31.78 5.16
C PHE A 169 -45.17 31.67 5.43
N ASP A 170 -45.94 31.29 4.42
CA ASP A 170 -47.39 31.16 4.52
C ASP A 170 -47.78 30.07 5.53
N SER A 171 -47.06 28.95 5.54
CA SER A 171 -47.29 27.85 6.48
C SER A 171 -46.89 28.21 7.91
N ALA A 172 -45.81 28.97 8.09
CA ALA A 172 -45.42 29.50 9.40
C ALA A 172 -46.52 30.42 9.94
N LYS A 173 -46.99 31.36 9.11
CA LYS A 173 -48.07 32.28 9.45
C LYS A 173 -49.37 31.56 9.81
N ALA A 174 -49.76 30.54 9.03
CA ALA A 174 -50.93 29.71 9.32
C ALA A 174 -50.81 28.94 10.65
N SER A 175 -49.58 28.66 11.09
CA SER A 175 -49.28 28.03 12.39
C SER A 175 -49.20 29.04 13.54
N GLY A 176 -49.55 30.31 13.30
CA GLY A 176 -49.41 31.40 14.29
C GLY A 176 -47.96 31.83 14.54
N VAL A 177 -47.03 31.47 13.66
CA VAL A 177 -45.61 31.80 13.78
C VAL A 177 -45.26 32.93 12.83
N THR A 178 -44.85 34.07 13.39
CA THR A 178 -44.34 35.21 12.61
C THR A 178 -42.90 34.97 12.19
N LEU A 179 -42.63 35.04 10.88
CA LEU A 179 -41.31 34.82 10.31
C LEU A 179 -41.05 35.83 9.19
N TYR A 180 -39.85 36.41 9.17
CA TYR A 180 -39.41 37.38 8.17
C TYR A 180 -38.04 37.01 7.61
N ALA A 181 -37.76 37.43 6.38
CA ALA A 181 -36.42 37.50 5.82
C ALA A 181 -35.72 38.77 6.32
N LYS A 182 -34.55 38.60 6.94
CA LYS A 182 -33.65 39.70 7.30
C LYS A 182 -32.65 39.99 6.18
N SER A 183 -32.16 38.95 5.52
CA SER A 183 -31.26 39.08 4.37
C SER A 183 -31.45 37.91 3.41
N GLY A 184 -31.33 38.18 2.10
CA GLY A 184 -31.44 37.19 1.01
C GLY A 184 -30.15 37.14 0.19
N TYR A 185 -30.28 37.18 -1.14
CA TYR A 185 -29.14 37.22 -2.07
C TYR A 185 -28.17 38.36 -1.74
N ARG A 186 -26.87 38.06 -1.84
CA ARG A 186 -25.79 39.02 -1.67
C ARG A 186 -24.70 38.74 -2.70
N SER A 187 -24.38 39.73 -3.52
CA SER A 187 -23.31 39.63 -4.51
C SER A 187 -21.92 39.50 -3.88
N PHE A 188 -20.93 39.13 -4.69
CA PHE A 188 -19.52 39.06 -4.27
C PHE A 188 -19.03 40.39 -3.68
N ALA A 189 -19.30 41.51 -4.36
CA ALA A 189 -18.86 42.84 -3.93
C ALA A 189 -19.55 43.30 -2.63
N GLU A 190 -20.83 42.98 -2.46
CA GLU A 190 -21.54 43.24 -1.20
C GLU A 190 -20.98 42.41 -0.06
N GLN A 191 -20.67 41.12 -0.29
CA GLN A 191 -20.05 40.26 0.73
C GLN A 191 -18.66 40.78 1.11
N GLN A 192 -17.85 41.21 0.14
CA GLN A 192 -16.54 41.81 0.39
C GLN A 192 -16.66 43.06 1.25
N SER A 193 -17.57 43.99 0.89
CA SER A 193 -17.79 45.23 1.63
C SER A 193 -18.25 44.96 3.07
N LEU A 194 -19.18 44.01 3.25
CA LEU A 194 -19.67 43.58 4.55
C LEU A 194 -18.55 43.00 5.42
N LYS A 195 -17.72 42.13 4.82
CA LYS A 195 -16.59 41.50 5.50
C LYS A 195 -15.52 42.51 5.93
N SER A 196 -15.21 43.47 5.08
CA SER A 196 -14.28 44.57 5.41
C SER A 196 -14.79 45.39 6.59
N MET A 197 -16.09 45.74 6.60
CA MET A 197 -16.70 46.46 7.72
C MET A 197 -16.61 45.66 9.03
N TYR A 198 -16.96 44.37 9.03
CA TYR A 198 -16.87 43.54 10.24
C TYR A 198 -15.43 43.35 10.73
N THR A 199 -14.46 43.24 9.81
CA THR A 199 -13.05 43.17 10.16
C THR A 199 -12.58 44.43 10.91
N VAL A 200 -13.06 45.61 10.51
CA VAL A 200 -12.77 46.87 11.20
C VAL A 200 -13.41 46.93 12.58
N VAL A 201 -14.66 46.49 12.71
CA VAL A 201 -15.42 46.60 13.98
C VAL A 201 -15.02 45.54 15.01
N TYR A 202 -14.79 44.30 14.58
CA TYR A 202 -14.63 43.13 15.46
C TYR A 202 -13.24 42.47 15.39
N GLY A 203 -12.38 42.95 14.49
CA GLY A 203 -11.10 42.30 14.16
C GLY A 203 -11.27 41.09 13.23
N ALA A 204 -10.22 40.76 12.48
CA ALA A 204 -10.26 39.71 11.45
C ALA A 204 -10.62 38.32 12.02
N GLY A 205 -10.04 37.95 13.18
CA GLY A 205 -10.30 36.64 13.80
C GLY A 205 -11.78 36.44 14.19
N THR A 206 -12.40 37.45 14.81
CA THR A 206 -13.82 37.39 15.20
C THR A 206 -14.72 37.47 13.97
N ALA A 207 -14.42 38.33 13.00
CA ALA A 207 -15.22 38.45 11.78
C ALA A 207 -15.25 37.15 10.95
N ASN A 208 -14.22 36.31 11.04
CA ASN A 208 -14.14 35.01 10.35
C ASN A 208 -15.09 33.96 10.94
N SER A 209 -15.53 34.08 12.19
CA SER A 209 -16.39 33.07 12.81
C SER A 209 -17.87 33.21 12.42
N PHE A 210 -18.30 34.38 11.94
CA PHE A 210 -19.71 34.64 11.62
C PHE A 210 -19.96 35.28 10.25
N SER A 211 -18.90 35.64 9.51
CA SER A 211 -19.04 36.17 8.15
C SER A 211 -18.04 35.47 7.22
N ALA A 212 -18.56 34.80 6.19
CA ALA A 212 -17.73 34.16 5.18
C ALA A 212 -16.95 35.21 4.35
N ASP A 213 -15.84 34.79 3.73
CA ASP A 213 -15.22 35.61 2.69
C ASP A 213 -16.09 35.61 1.43
N GLN A 214 -15.96 36.65 0.62
CA GLN A 214 -16.60 36.70 -0.70
C GLN A 214 -16.21 35.48 -1.55
N GLY A 215 -17.16 34.92 -2.30
CA GLY A 215 -16.99 33.66 -3.01
C GLY A 215 -17.18 32.39 -2.15
N TYR A 216 -17.30 32.52 -0.82
CA TYR A 216 -17.63 31.42 0.09
C TYR A 216 -18.97 31.58 0.81
N SER A 217 -19.68 32.71 0.61
CA SER A 217 -20.98 32.93 1.22
C SER A 217 -22.09 32.23 0.44
N GLU A 218 -22.89 31.40 1.11
CA GLU A 218 -24.08 30.78 0.50
C GLU A 218 -25.13 31.82 0.08
N HIS A 219 -25.13 33.04 0.63
CA HIS A 219 -26.01 34.12 0.14
C HIS A 219 -25.75 34.45 -1.33
N GLN A 220 -24.54 34.24 -1.82
CA GLN A 220 -24.17 34.59 -3.19
C GLN A 220 -24.78 33.63 -4.23
N ILE A 221 -25.23 32.42 -3.86
CA ILE A 221 -26.03 31.56 -4.77
C ILE A 221 -27.52 31.94 -4.84
N GLY A 222 -27.98 32.86 -3.98
CA GLY A 222 -29.36 33.33 -3.97
C GLY A 222 -30.38 32.34 -3.39
N THR A 223 -29.94 31.22 -2.80
CA THR A 223 -30.82 30.20 -2.19
C THR A 223 -30.78 30.20 -0.65
N THR A 224 -30.10 31.16 -0.04
CA THR A 224 -29.91 31.26 1.41
C THR A 224 -30.59 32.51 1.96
N LEU A 225 -31.18 32.40 3.15
CA LEU A 225 -31.76 33.52 3.89
C LEU A 225 -31.33 33.52 5.35
N ASP A 226 -31.18 34.73 5.89
CA ASP A 226 -31.22 34.95 7.33
C ASP A 226 -32.67 35.17 7.76
N PHE A 227 -33.22 34.26 8.58
CA PHE A 227 -34.55 34.42 9.14
C PHE A 227 -34.53 35.24 10.45
N ILE A 228 -35.62 35.95 10.70
CA ILE A 228 -35.85 36.68 11.96
C ILE A 228 -37.34 36.68 12.32
N THR A 229 -37.66 37.06 13.55
CA THR A 229 -39.04 37.25 14.03
C THR A 229 -39.17 38.56 14.82
N SER A 230 -40.39 38.95 15.15
CA SER A 230 -40.67 40.11 16.00
C SER A 230 -40.18 39.88 17.44
N GLY A 231 -39.85 40.96 18.16
CA GLY A 231 -39.47 40.91 19.59
C GLY A 231 -37.97 40.83 19.86
N LEU A 232 -37.13 40.69 18.83
CA LEU A 232 -35.66 40.67 18.96
C LEU A 232 -34.98 42.01 18.65
N GLY A 233 -35.75 43.08 18.41
CA GLY A 233 -35.19 44.40 18.07
C GLY A 233 -34.31 44.42 16.82
N GLY A 234 -34.47 43.43 15.93
CA GLY A 234 -33.66 43.27 14.73
C GLY A 234 -32.36 42.51 14.93
N ALA A 235 -32.04 42.08 16.15
CA ALA A 235 -30.90 41.21 16.43
C ALA A 235 -31.19 39.76 16.00
N LEU A 236 -30.18 39.08 15.46
CA LEU A 236 -30.25 37.63 15.20
C LEU A 236 -29.90 36.81 16.44
N ASN A 237 -29.17 37.41 17.38
CA ASN A 237 -28.77 36.75 18.62
C ASN A 237 -30.03 36.50 19.48
N GLY A 238 -30.18 35.27 19.98
CA GLY A 238 -31.38 34.85 20.71
C GLY A 238 -32.51 34.33 19.82
N PHE A 239 -32.36 34.31 18.48
CA PHE A 239 -33.35 33.72 17.58
C PHE A 239 -33.60 32.25 17.89
N GLU A 240 -32.58 31.52 18.32
CA GLU A 240 -32.63 30.11 18.72
C GLU A 240 -33.61 29.81 19.87
N ASN A 241 -33.95 30.83 20.66
CA ASN A 241 -34.87 30.73 21.80
C ASN A 241 -36.32 31.06 21.42
N THR A 242 -36.60 31.36 20.15
CA THR A 242 -37.92 31.77 19.68
C THR A 242 -38.76 30.59 19.19
N GLN A 243 -40.09 30.75 19.23
CA GLN A 243 -41.01 29.80 18.60
C GLN A 243 -40.77 29.68 17.08
N ALA A 244 -40.33 30.76 16.43
CA ALA A 244 -40.00 30.76 15.00
C ALA A 244 -38.86 29.79 14.67
N TYR A 245 -37.79 29.82 15.47
CA TYR A 245 -36.67 28.87 15.30
C TYR A 245 -37.10 27.42 15.52
N GLN A 246 -37.89 27.15 16.57
CA GLN A 246 -38.40 25.80 16.84
C GLN A 246 -39.31 25.30 15.71
N TRP A 247 -40.16 26.18 15.17
CA TRP A 247 -41.01 25.84 14.03
C TRP A 247 -40.18 25.51 12.78
N LEU A 248 -39.13 26.28 12.51
CA LEU A 248 -38.22 26.01 11.39
C LEU A 248 -37.53 24.66 11.52
N LEU A 249 -37.00 24.30 12.69
CA LEU A 249 -36.38 22.99 12.92
C LEU A 249 -37.33 21.82 12.60
N GLY A 250 -38.61 21.97 12.94
CA GLY A 250 -39.62 20.94 12.70
C GLY A 250 -40.25 20.93 11.31
N ASN A 251 -40.12 22.01 10.51
CA ASN A 251 -40.91 22.18 9.29
C ASN A 251 -40.14 22.65 8.05
N ALA A 252 -39.00 23.33 8.18
CA ALA A 252 -38.30 23.95 7.05
C ALA A 252 -37.93 22.95 5.95
N TYR A 253 -37.54 21.73 6.33
CA TYR A 253 -37.16 20.66 5.39
C TYR A 253 -38.30 20.26 4.45
N ARG A 254 -39.56 20.41 4.89
CA ARG A 254 -40.76 20.11 4.09
C ARG A 254 -40.90 21.05 2.90
N PHE A 255 -40.24 22.20 2.96
CA PHE A 255 -40.20 23.21 1.90
C PHE A 255 -38.83 23.26 1.21
N GLY A 256 -37.92 22.32 1.50
CA GLY A 256 -36.60 22.25 0.87
C GLY A 256 -35.51 23.11 1.55
N PHE A 257 -35.75 23.59 2.78
CA PHE A 257 -34.79 24.38 3.54
C PHE A 257 -34.19 23.59 4.70
N VAL A 258 -32.90 23.78 4.94
CA VAL A 258 -32.19 23.16 6.06
C VAL A 258 -31.40 24.23 6.82
N LEU A 259 -31.08 23.94 8.08
CA LEU A 259 -30.18 24.80 8.86
C LEU A 259 -28.74 24.58 8.40
N SER A 260 -28.18 25.52 7.64
CA SER A 260 -26.82 25.41 7.09
C SER A 260 -25.74 25.25 8.16
N TYR A 261 -25.87 25.95 9.28
CA TYR A 261 -24.87 25.95 10.37
C TYR A 261 -25.51 25.53 11.71
N PRO A 262 -25.63 24.22 11.99
CA PRO A 262 -26.14 23.73 13.27
C PRO A 262 -25.14 23.97 14.41
N LYS A 263 -25.63 23.92 15.66
CA LYS A 263 -24.79 24.05 16.86
C LYS A 263 -23.71 22.97 16.87
N GLY A 264 -22.46 23.37 17.12
CA GLY A 264 -21.31 22.47 17.14
C GLY A 264 -20.72 22.17 15.76
N ASN A 265 -21.17 22.87 14.72
CA ASN A 265 -20.49 22.88 13.42
C ASN A 265 -19.23 23.76 13.53
N SER A 266 -18.05 23.13 13.60
CA SER A 266 -16.73 23.75 13.68
C SER A 266 -15.85 23.31 12.52
#